data_AF-A0A942YWK1-F1
#
_entry.id   AF-A0A942YWK1-F1
#
_cell.length_a   1.000
_cell.length_b   1.000
_cell.length_c   1.000
_cell.angle_alpha   90.00
_cell.angle_beta   90.00
_cell.angle_gamma   90.00
#
_symmetry.space_group_name_H-M   'P 1'
#
loop_
_entity.id
_entity.type
_entity.pdbx_description
1 polymer ?
#
loop_
_entity_poly.entity_id
_entity_poly.type
_entity_poly.pdbx_seq_one_letter_code
_entity_poly.pdbx_strand_id
1 'polypeptide(L)' 'MTQIDVNQLNQAKANVTLTQDLLTKAIEKANSDPTLAQEAIKQASNEISSALTAVTQVQKSSQVQSTE' A
#
# COMPACT_ATOMS: atom_id res chain seq x y z
N MET A 1 20.36 -13.68 -13.27
CA MET A 1 18.91 -13.38 -13.25
C MET A 1 18.72 -12.19 -12.33
N THR A 2 18.21 -11.09 -12.87
CA THR A 2 17.66 -9.98 -12.07
C THR A 2 16.47 -10.53 -11.30
N GLN A 3 16.62 -10.72 -9.99
CA GLN A 3 15.55 -11.25 -9.18
C GLN A 3 14.69 -10.09 -8.69
N ILE A 4 13.48 -9.99 -9.23
CA ILE A 4 12.43 -9.15 -8.66
C ILE A 4 12.31 -9.54 -7.18
N ASP A 5 12.38 -8.56 -6.28
CA ASP A 5 12.20 -8.80 -4.86
C ASP A 5 10.72 -9.07 -4.55
N VAL A 6 10.34 -10.34 -4.68
CA VAL A 6 8.98 -10.84 -4.44
C VAL A 6 8.55 -10.60 -2.98
N ASN A 7 9.47 -10.48 -2.02
CA ASN A 7 9.11 -10.21 -0.63
C ASN A 7 8.57 -8.78 -0.49
N GLN A 8 9.23 -7.80 -1.12
CA GLN A 8 8.73 -6.42 -1.16
C GLN A 8 7.39 -6.32 -1.90
N LEU A 9 7.20 -7.09 -2.98
CA LEU A 9 5.90 -7.16 -3.66
C LEU A 9 4.81 -7.78 -2.79
N ASN A 10 5.12 -8.83 -2.03
CA ASN A 10 4.18 -9.43 -1.09
C ASN A 10 3.81 -8.46 0.04
N GLN A 11 4.77 -7.69 0.55
CA GLN A 11 4.50 -6.63 1.53
C GLN A 11 3.60 -5.54 0.94
N ALA A 12 3.92 -5.04 -0.26
CA ALA A 12 3.08 -4.06 -0.94
C ALA A 12 1.67 -4.58 -1.14
N LYS A 13 1.51 -5.84 -1.54
CA LYS A 13 0.21 -6.49 -1.71
C LYS A 13 -0.57 -6.55 -0.39
N ALA A 14 0.06 -6.95 0.72
CA ALA A 14 -0.58 -7.00 2.02
C ALA A 14 -1.08 -5.61 2.46
N ASN A 15 -0.24 -4.58 2.30
CA ASN A 15 -0.59 -3.21 2.62
C ASN A 15 -1.74 -2.67 1.75
N VAL A 16 -1.78 -3.02 0.45
CA VAL A 16 -2.91 -2.67 -0.43
C VAL A 16 -4.20 -3.36 0.01
N THR A 17 -4.15 -4.65 0.36
CA THR A 17 -5.32 -5.36 0.89
C THR A 17 -5.84 -4.71 2.17
N LEU A 18 -4.95 -4.39 3.11
CA LEU A 18 -5.34 -3.68 4.33
C LEU A 18 -5.91 -2.28 4.04
N THR A 19 -5.33 -1.56 3.08
CA THR A 19 -5.86 -0.27 2.61
C THR A 19 -7.29 -0.41 2.10
N GLN A 20 -7.58 -1.44 1.30
CA GLN A 20 -8.93 -1.70 0.77
C GLN A 20 -9.94 -1.98 1.89
N ASP A 21 -9.56 -2.76 2.90
CA ASP A 21 -10.41 -3.04 4.05
C ASP A 21 -10.69 -1.77 4.87
N LEU A 22 -9.66 -0.94 5.10
CA LEU A 22 -9.79 0.33 5.79
C LEU A 22 -10.66 1.34 5.03
N LEU A 23 -10.54 1.41 3.71
CA LEU A 23 -11.40 2.25 2.87
C LEU A 23 -12.85 1.76 2.90
N THR A 24 -13.08 0.45 2.83
CA THR A 24 -14.42 -0.14 2.99
C THR A 24 -15.03 0.28 4.32
N LYS A 25 -14.28 0.12 5.42
CA LYS A 25 -14.72 0.53 6.75
C LYS A 25 -15.00 2.03 6.83
N ALA A 26 -14.15 2.87 6.22
CA ALA A 26 -14.37 4.31 6.18
C ALA A 26 -15.68 4.66 5.46
N ILE A 27 -15.97 4.01 4.33
CA ILE A 27 -17.20 4.22 3.54
C ILE A 27 -18.43 3.80 4.34
N GLU A 28 -18.41 2.63 4.96
CA GLU A 28 -19.52 2.12 5.78
C GLU A 28 -19.81 3.02 6.99
N LYS A 29 -18.75 3.59 7.58
CA LYS A 29 -18.85 4.42 8.78
C LYS A 29 -19.03 5.90 8.49
N ALA A 30 -18.83 6.37 7.26
CA ALA A 30 -18.85 7.81 6.92
C ALA A 30 -20.09 8.56 7.43
N ASN A 31 -21.28 7.92 7.38
CA ASN A 31 -22.54 8.53 7.81
C ASN A 31 -22.98 8.16 9.23
N SER A 32 -22.39 7.11 9.82
CA SER A 32 -22.83 6.55 11.11
C SER A 32 -21.85 6.81 12.25
N ASP A 33 -20.55 6.87 11.95
CA ASP A 33 -19.47 7.16 12.88
C ASP A 33 -18.33 7.89 12.13
N PRO A 34 -18.44 9.21 11.95
CA PRO A 34 -17.46 10.00 11.21
C PRO A 34 -16.06 9.97 11.82
N THR A 35 -15.95 9.85 13.15
CA THR A 35 -14.65 9.77 13.83
C THR A 35 -13.93 8.48 13.47
N LEU A 36 -14.63 7.35 13.52
CA LEU A 36 -14.07 6.07 13.12
C LEU A 36 -13.73 6.04 11.62
N ALA A 37 -14.58 6.65 10.78
CA ALA A 37 -14.30 6.78 9.35
C ALA A 37 -13.01 7.56 9.09
N GLN A 38 -12.80 8.67 9.81
CA GLN A 38 -11.62 9.52 9.65
C GLN A 38 -10.33 8.84 10.12
N GLU A 39 -10.39 8.07 11.20
CA GLU A 39 -9.26 7.25 11.64
C GLU A 39 -8.95 6.13 10.63
N ALA A 40 -9.97 5.48 10.08
CA ALA A 40 -9.77 4.47 9.03
C ALA A 40 -9.12 5.07 7.77
N ILE A 41 -9.51 6.29 7.37
CA ILE A 41 -8.86 7.03 6.27
C ILE A 41 -7.39 7.30 6.57
N LYS A 42 -7.08 7.77 7.79
CA LYS A 42 -5.71 8.04 8.20
C LYS A 42 -4.84 6.78 8.17
N GLN A 43 -5.36 5.65 8.66
CA GLN A 43 -4.66 4.38 8.60
C GLN A 43 -4.47 3.93 7.14
N ALA A 44 -5.51 4.02 6.30
CA ALA A 44 -5.43 3.68 4.87
C ALA A 44 -4.34 4.49 4.15
N SER A 45 -4.21 5.78 4.48
CA SER A 45 -3.17 6.65 3.93
C SER A 45 -1.76 6.19 4.28
N ASN A 46 -1.54 5.67 5.48
CA ASN A 46 -0.23 5.16 5.88
C ASN A 46 0.11 3.88 5.12
N GLU A 47 -0.84 2.95 5.06
CA GLU A 47 -0.65 1.65 4.40
C GLU A 47 -0.40 1.81 2.90
N ILE A 48 -1.16 2.66 2.21
CA ILE A 48 -0.97 2.89 0.78
C ILE A 48 0.38 3.59 0.49
N SER A 49 0.83 4.47 1.37
CA SER A 49 2.15 5.13 1.25
C SER A 49 3.29 4.12 1.42
N SER A 50 3.14 3.18 2.36
CA SER A 50 4.09 2.09 2.54
C SER A 50 4.10 1.15 1.33
N ALA A 51 2.93 0.78 0.81
CA ALA A 51 2.82 -0.02 -0.41
C ALA A 51 3.49 0.65 -1.62
N LEU A 52 3.24 1.94 -1.83
CA LEU A 52 3.85 2.71 -2.90
C LEU A 52 5.37 2.74 -2.79
N THR A 53 5.89 2.89 -1.57
CA THR A 53 7.34 2.86 -1.30
C THR A 53 7.95 1.53 -1.71
N ALA A 54 7.35 0.41 -1.27
CA ALA A 54 7.82 -0.93 -1.60
C ALA A 54 7.78 -1.21 -3.12
N VAL A 55 6.69 -0.83 -3.81
CA VAL A 55 6.59 -0.96 -5.28
C VAL A 55 7.66 -0.12 -5.98
N THR A 56 7.86 1.12 -5.54
CA THR A 56 8.85 2.03 -6.14
C THR A 56 10.27 1.48 -5.98
N GLN A 57 10.59 0.88 -4.82
CA GLN A 57 11.89 0.28 -4.58
C GLN A 57 12.13 -0.95 -5.47
N VAL A 58 11.14 -1.82 -5.63
CA VAL A 58 11.22 -2.96 -6.57
C VAL A 58 11.38 -2.47 -8.01
N GLN A 59 10.61 -1.45 -8.42
CA GLN A 59 10.70 -0.87 -9.76
C GLN A 59 12.09 -0.27 -10.03
N LYS A 60 12.64 0.50 -9.09
CA LYS A 60 13.98 1.10 -9.21
C LYS A 60 15.06 0.03 -9.28
N SER A 61 15.00 -0.97 -8.40
CA SER A 61 15.96 -2.09 -8.42
C SER A 61 15.94 -2.87 -9.75
N SER A 62 14.79 -2.88 -10.44
CA SER A 62 14.64 -3.49 -11.76
C SER A 62 15.15 -2.58 -12.90
N GLN A 63 15.15 -1.25 -12.74
CA GLN A 63 15.60 -0.28 -13.75
C GLN A 63 17.10 -0.01 -13.75
N VAL A 64 17.75 -0.01 -12.58
CA VAL A 64 19.19 0.30 -12.44
C VAL A 64 20.07 -0.64 -13.27
N GLN A 65 19.59 -1.85 -13.58
CA GLN A 65 20.35 -2.87 -14.29
C GLN A 65 20.13 -2.88 -15.82
N SER A 66 19.32 -1.99 -16.39
CA SER A 66 19.15 -1.85 -17.84
C SER A 66 20.14 -0.87 -18.49
N THR A 67 21.06 -0.30 -17.70
CA THR A 67 22.02 0.75 -18.14
C THR A 67 23.49 0.28 -18.15
N GLU A 68 23.75 -1.02 -18.08
CA GLU A 68 25.09 -1.61 -18.31
C GLU A 68 25.10 -2.54 -19.52
#